data_AF-A0A561VCA6-F1
#
_entry.id   AF-A0A561VCA6-F1
#
_cell.length_a   1.000
_cell.length_b   1.000
_cell.length_c   1.000
_cell.angle_alpha   90.00
_cell.angle_beta   90.00
_cell.angle_gamma   90.00
#
_symmetry.space_group_name_H-M   'P 1'
#
loop_
_entity.id
_entity.type
_entity.pdbx_description
1 polymer ?
#
loop_
_entity_poly.entity_id
_entity_poly.type
_entity_poly.pdbx_seq_one_letter_code
_entity_poly.pdbx_strand_id
1 'polypeptide(L)'
;MAQDTPRQRLEAFVHGMIALQRDDPALNDAILRRYPDAAALVGVCDHSTKLGQTLVRDAHADGSLSPDFTADDLFSLLWLAGIASRDPHAPTGWQRVIERALEAGWTPPK
;
A
#
# COMPACT_ATOMS: atom_id res chain seq x y z
N MET A 1 -1.97 0.92 20.52
CA MET A 1 -1.59 -0.50 20.68
C MET A 1 -0.60 -0.80 19.57
N ALA A 2 0.58 -1.31 19.89
CA ALA A 2 1.55 -1.67 18.87
C ALA A 2 0.94 -2.78 17.99
N GLN A 3 1.24 -2.77 16.70
CA GLN A 3 0.81 -3.83 15.82
C GLN A 3 1.77 -4.99 16.03
N ASP A 4 1.29 -6.04 16.69
CA ASP A 4 2.15 -7.07 17.26
C ASP A 4 2.62 -8.09 16.21
N THR A 5 2.00 -8.15 15.02
CA THR A 5 2.40 -9.07 13.94
C THR A 5 2.81 -8.36 12.64
N PRO A 6 3.74 -8.94 11.84
CA PRO A 6 4.08 -8.45 10.50
C PRO A 6 2.88 -8.26 9.57
N ARG A 7 1.91 -9.20 9.57
CA ARG A 7 0.64 -9.04 8.85
C ARG A 7 -0.07 -7.74 9.22
N GLN A 8 -0.34 -7.52 10.52
CA GLN A 8 -1.03 -6.32 10.98
C GLN A 8 -0.28 -5.05 10.57
N ARG A 9 1.05 -5.05 10.72
CA ARG A 9 1.90 -3.90 10.34
C ARG A 9 1.79 -3.57 8.85
N LEU A 10 1.78 -4.58 7.98
CA LEU A 10 1.60 -4.35 6.54
C LEU A 10 0.18 -3.90 6.21
N GLU A 11 -0.85 -4.50 6.80
CA GLU A 11 -2.25 -4.10 6.60
C GLU A 11 -2.47 -2.64 6.97
N ALA A 12 -2.00 -2.18 8.13
CA ALA A 12 -2.16 -0.76 8.48
C ALA A 12 -1.31 0.17 7.65
N PHE A 13 -0.15 -0.27 7.15
CA PHE A 13 0.58 0.53 6.17
C PHE A 13 -0.25 0.71 4.90
N VAL A 14 -0.84 -0.35 4.36
CA VAL A 14 -1.72 -0.26 3.17
C VAL A 14 -2.93 0.63 3.45
N HIS A 15 -3.66 0.37 4.53
CA HIS A 15 -4.86 1.14 4.88
C HIS A 15 -4.54 2.62 5.17
N GLY A 16 -3.43 2.88 5.86
CA GLY A 16 -2.95 4.24 6.14
C GLY A 16 -2.59 5.00 4.86
N MET A 17 -1.87 4.35 3.92
CA MET A 17 -1.55 4.96 2.63
C MET A 17 -2.80 5.24 1.80
N ILE A 18 -3.76 4.32 1.75
CA ILE A 18 -5.03 4.52 1.02
C ILE A 18 -5.85 5.64 1.65
N ALA A 19 -5.90 5.73 2.98
CA ALA A 19 -6.57 6.83 3.67
C ALA A 19 -5.92 8.18 3.29
N LEU A 20 -4.60 8.27 3.34
CA LEU A 20 -3.86 9.47 2.93
C LEU A 20 -4.14 9.85 1.47
N GLN A 21 -4.16 8.89 0.55
CA GLN A 21 -4.46 9.11 -0.88
C GLN A 21 -5.89 9.64 -1.12
N ARG A 22 -6.83 9.32 -0.24
CA ARG A 22 -8.22 9.77 -0.33
C ARG A 22 -8.43 11.14 0.28
N ASP A 23 -7.79 11.38 1.41
CA ASP A 23 -8.03 12.57 2.23
C ASP A 23 -7.22 13.78 1.73
N ASP A 24 -6.07 13.55 1.07
CA ASP A 24 -5.20 14.62 0.56
C ASP A 24 -4.82 14.40 -0.92
N PRO A 25 -5.47 15.12 -1.86
CA PRO A 25 -5.16 15.05 -3.28
C PRO A 25 -3.71 15.40 -3.65
N ALA A 26 -3.08 16.34 -2.93
CA ALA A 26 -1.70 16.74 -3.20
C ALA A 26 -0.71 15.65 -2.78
N LEU A 27 -0.99 14.98 -1.66
CA LEU A 27 -0.23 13.82 -1.20
C LEU A 27 -0.47 12.61 -2.13
N ASN A 28 -1.69 12.39 -2.62
CA ASN A 28 -1.96 11.36 -3.63
C ASN A 28 -1.15 11.59 -4.91
N ASP A 29 -1.11 12.82 -5.41
CA ASP A 29 -0.30 13.18 -6.59
C ASP A 29 1.21 12.96 -6.36
N ALA A 30 1.69 13.20 -5.14
CA ALA A 30 3.05 12.89 -4.74
C ALA A 30 3.34 11.38 -4.81
N ILE A 31 2.46 10.56 -4.20
CA ILE A 31 2.59 9.10 -4.20
C ILE A 31 2.55 8.55 -5.63
N LEU A 32 1.68 9.08 -6.48
CA LEU A 32 1.58 8.69 -7.89
C LEU A 32 2.75 9.19 -8.75
N ARG A 33 3.76 9.84 -8.14
CA ARG A 33 4.93 10.44 -8.80
C ARG A 33 4.55 11.33 -9.98
N ARG A 34 3.41 12.04 -9.87
CA ARG A 34 2.91 12.96 -10.90
C ARG A 34 3.85 14.17 -11.08
N TYR A 35 4.64 14.48 -10.06
CA TYR A 35 5.62 15.56 -10.05
C TYR A 35 7.01 15.04 -9.65
N PRO A 36 7.76 14.40 -10.58
CA PRO A 36 9.07 13.80 -10.28
C PRO A 36 10.13 14.83 -9.81
N ASP A 37 9.92 16.12 -10.09
CA ASP A 37 10.87 17.20 -9.80
C ASP A 37 10.61 17.92 -8.46
N ALA A 38 9.56 17.54 -7.72
CA ALA A 38 9.24 18.14 -6.43
C ALA A 38 10.04 17.45 -5.29
N ALA A 39 11.27 17.91 -5.05
CA ALA A 39 12.24 17.28 -4.13
C ALA A 39 11.70 16.99 -2.71
N ALA A 40 10.80 17.80 -2.17
CA ALA A 40 10.18 17.57 -0.86
C ALA A 40 9.23 16.34 -0.84
N LEU A 41 8.63 16.01 -1.98
CA LEU A 41 7.74 14.85 -2.16
C LEU A 41 8.53 13.57 -2.45
N VAL A 42 9.70 13.68 -3.08
CA VAL A 42 10.61 12.55 -3.34
C VAL A 42 11.10 11.90 -2.05
N GLY A 43 11.47 12.69 -1.03
CA GLY A 43 11.98 12.15 0.24
C GLY A 43 10.94 11.36 1.05
N VAL A 44 9.67 11.79 1.03
CA VAL A 44 8.56 11.06 1.66
C VAL A 44 8.26 9.77 0.90
N CYS A 45 8.27 9.81 -0.43
CA CYS A 45 8.08 8.62 -1.26
C CYS A 45 9.18 7.58 -1.02
N ASP A 46 10.44 7.98 -0.91
CA ASP A 46 11.56 7.08 -0.64
C ASP A 46 11.46 6.39 0.72
N HIS A 47 11.03 7.13 1.76
CA HIS A 47 10.82 6.56 3.08
C HIS A 47 9.69 5.52 3.06
N SER A 48 8.54 5.87 2.47
CA SER A 48 7.39 4.96 2.35
C SER A 48 7.71 3.73 1.50
N THR A 49 8.51 3.88 0.43
CA THR A 49 8.99 2.74 -0.37
C THR A 49 9.86 1.80 0.46
N LYS A 50 10.85 2.32 1.20
CA LYS A 50 11.72 1.49 2.06
C LYS A 50 10.94 0.81 3.19
N LEU A 51 9.96 1.50 3.76
CA LEU A 51 9.08 0.95 4.77
C LEU A 51 8.24 -0.20 4.19
N GLY A 52 7.55 0.02 3.07
CA GLY A 52 6.75 -1.01 2.41
C GLY A 52 7.57 -2.26 2.06
N GLN A 53 8.77 -2.09 1.50
CA GLN A 53 9.69 -3.20 1.24
C GLN A 53 10.09 -3.95 2.51
N THR A 54 10.29 -3.24 3.62
CA THR A 54 10.63 -3.86 4.90
C THR A 54 9.46 -4.65 5.48
N LEU A 55 8.25 -4.12 5.40
CA LEU A 55 7.05 -4.80 5.87
C LEU A 55 6.78 -6.09 5.07
N VAL A 56 6.96 -6.06 3.76
CA VAL A 56 6.87 -7.27 2.90
C VAL A 56 7.91 -8.30 3.31
N ARG A 57 9.17 -7.90 3.51
CA ARG A 57 10.22 -8.83 3.98
C ARG A 57 9.90 -9.42 5.35
N ASP A 58 9.44 -8.61 6.29
CA ASP A 58 9.11 -9.06 7.65
C ASP A 58 7.98 -10.11 7.62
N ALA A 59 6.97 -9.90 6.77
CA ALA A 59 5.84 -10.83 6.61
C ALA A 59 6.20 -12.10 5.80
N HIS A 60 7.19 -12.03 4.92
CA HIS A 60 7.80 -13.25 4.36
C HIS A 60 8.60 -14.02 5.42
N ALA A 61 9.35 -13.31 6.26
CA ALA A 61 10.24 -13.92 7.25
C ALA A 61 9.48 -14.70 8.33
N ASP A 62 8.28 -14.25 8.71
CA ASP A 62 7.41 -14.99 9.64
C ASP A 62 6.50 -16.03 8.95
N GLY A 63 6.50 -16.07 7.61
CA GLY A 63 5.72 -16.99 6.80
C GLY A 63 4.23 -16.67 6.70
N SER A 64 3.80 -15.47 7.11
CA SER A 64 2.41 -15.02 7.00
C SER A 64 2.04 -14.56 5.58
N LEU A 65 3.02 -14.11 4.79
CA LEU A 65 2.83 -13.64 3.41
C LEU A 65 3.25 -14.73 2.40
N SER A 66 2.45 -14.90 1.36
CA SER A 66 2.72 -15.82 0.25
C SER A 66 4.06 -15.46 -0.42
N PRO A 67 4.92 -16.44 -0.74
CA PRO A 67 6.19 -16.17 -1.43
C PRO A 67 6.01 -15.57 -2.83
N ASP A 68 4.81 -15.69 -3.41
CA ASP A 68 4.46 -15.12 -4.70
C ASP A 68 4.05 -13.64 -4.61
N PHE A 69 3.74 -13.14 -3.41
CA PHE A 69 3.40 -11.73 -3.22
C PHE A 69 4.68 -10.90 -3.12
N THR A 70 4.87 -9.96 -4.03
CA THR A 70 6.09 -9.15 -4.11
C THR A 70 5.86 -7.73 -3.60
N ALA A 71 6.97 -6.99 -3.41
CA ALA A 71 6.87 -5.55 -3.16
C ALA A 71 6.23 -4.80 -4.34
N ASP A 72 6.34 -5.33 -5.56
CA ASP A 72 5.69 -4.74 -6.74
C ASP A 72 4.17 -4.86 -6.68
N ASP A 73 3.65 -5.99 -6.16
CA ASP A 73 2.21 -6.17 -5.91
C ASP A 73 1.71 -5.15 -4.87
N LEU A 74 2.46 -4.95 -3.78
CA LEU A 74 2.15 -3.92 -2.79
C LEU A 74 2.06 -2.52 -3.44
N PHE A 75 3.07 -2.12 -4.21
CA PHE A 75 3.06 -0.80 -4.85
C PHE A 75 2.02 -0.69 -5.95
N SER A 76 1.69 -1.77 -6.64
CA SER A 76 0.60 -1.85 -7.60
C SER A 76 -0.76 -1.63 -6.93
N LEU A 77 -1.00 -2.22 -5.75
CA LEU A 77 -2.22 -1.97 -4.97
C LEU A 77 -2.35 -0.50 -4.58
N LEU A 78 -1.27 0.10 -4.06
CA LEU A 78 -1.26 1.52 -3.69
C LEU A 78 -1.44 2.43 -4.91
N TRP A 79 -0.84 2.08 -6.05
CA TRP A 79 -1.01 2.84 -7.28
C TRP A 79 -2.46 2.77 -7.78
N LEU A 80 -3.05 1.56 -7.86
CA LEU A 80 -4.45 1.37 -8.25
C LEU A 80 -5.41 2.11 -7.33
N ALA A 81 -5.18 2.06 -6.01
CA ALA A 81 -5.97 2.80 -5.03
C ALA A 81 -5.84 4.32 -5.22
N GLY A 82 -4.64 4.83 -5.47
CA GLY A 82 -4.42 6.26 -5.74
C GLY A 82 -5.13 6.73 -7.02
N ILE A 83 -5.11 5.91 -8.09
CA ILE A 83 -5.83 6.19 -9.34
C ILE A 83 -7.34 6.16 -9.13
N ALA A 84 -7.87 5.16 -8.42
CA ALA A 84 -9.29 5.05 -8.15
C ALA A 84 -9.79 6.18 -7.22
N SER A 85 -8.97 6.62 -6.27
CA SER A 85 -9.33 7.67 -5.31
C SER A 85 -9.51 9.04 -5.96
N ARG A 86 -8.84 9.31 -7.08
CA ARG A 86 -8.93 10.59 -7.81
C ARG A 86 -9.94 10.60 -8.95
N ASP A 87 -10.44 9.44 -9.37
CA ASP A 87 -11.33 9.34 -10.52
C ASP A 87 -12.80 9.44 -10.05
N PRO A 88 -13.53 10.51 -10.42
CA PRO A 88 -14.94 10.66 -10.05
C PRO A 88 -15.84 9.58 -10.65
N HIS A 89 -15.34 8.83 -11.64
CA HIS A 89 -16.04 7.72 -12.28
C HIS A 89 -15.54 6.34 -11.82
N ALA A 90 -14.68 6.27 -10.79
CA ALA A 90 -14.22 5.01 -10.24
C ALA A 90 -15.42 4.13 -9.79
N PRO A 91 -15.41 2.81 -10.09
CA PRO A 91 -16.46 1.91 -9.63
C PRO A 91 -16.54 1.88 -8.11
N THR A 92 -17.73 1.92 -7.52
CA THR A 92 -17.93 1.93 -6.06
C THR A 92 -17.31 0.74 -5.32
N GLY A 93 -17.03 -0.36 -6.04
CA GLY A 93 -16.42 -1.58 -5.50
C GLY A 93 -14.90 -1.60 -5.43
N TRP A 94 -14.18 -0.58 -5.90
CA TRP A 94 -12.72 -0.63 -6.03
C TRP A 94 -12.00 -0.94 -4.70
N GLN A 95 -12.49 -0.40 -3.59
CA GLN A 95 -11.92 -0.65 -2.27
C GLN A 95 -11.99 -2.13 -1.90
N ARG A 96 -13.14 -2.77 -2.14
CA ARG A 96 -13.33 -4.19 -1.89
C ARG A 96 -12.41 -5.05 -2.76
N VAL A 97 -12.09 -4.60 -3.98
CA VAL A 97 -11.16 -5.30 -4.86
C VAL A 97 -9.74 -5.23 -4.31
N ILE A 98 -9.29 -4.07 -3.84
CA ILE A 98 -7.98 -3.90 -3.21
C ILE A 98 -7.87 -4.76 -1.95
N GLU A 99 -8.89 -4.75 -1.08
CA GLU A 99 -8.90 -5.58 0.13
C GLU A 99 -8.83 -7.08 -0.21
N ARG A 100 -9.56 -7.53 -1.23
CA ARG A 100 -9.50 -8.94 -1.67
C ARG A 100 -8.14 -9.31 -2.24
N ALA A 101 -7.49 -8.40 -2.96
CA ALA A 101 -6.18 -8.63 -3.51
C ALA A 101 -5.10 -8.66 -2.42
N LEU A 102 -5.21 -7.80 -1.41
CA LEU A 102 -4.35 -7.86 -0.22
C LEU A 102 -4.57 -9.17 0.54
N GLU A 103 -5.82 -9.56 0.78
CA GLU A 103 -6.15 -10.81 1.49
C GLU A 103 -5.60 -12.04 0.77
N ALA A 104 -5.63 -12.05 -0.57
CA ALA A 104 -5.09 -13.14 -1.38
C ALA A 104 -3.55 -13.30 -1.25
N GLY A 105 -2.85 -12.26 -0.79
CA GLY A 105 -1.42 -12.31 -0.50
C GLY A 105 -1.10 -13.09 0.78
N TRP A 106 -2.05 -13.25 1.70
CA TRP A 106 -1.81 -13.90 2.99
C TRP A 106 -1.87 -15.41 2.89
N THR A 107 -0.98 -16.09 3.61
CA THR A 107 -1.10 -17.53 3.85
C THR A 107 -2.26 -17.81 4.80
N PRO A 108 -2.97 -18.94 4.65
CA PRO A 108 -3.99 -19.34 5.60
C PRO A 108 -3.41 -19.47 7.02
N PRO A 109 -4.15 -19.07 8.07
CA PRO A 109 -3.75 -19.37 9.44
C PRO A 109 -3.60 -20.88 9.62
N LYS A 110 -2.55 -21.29 10.34
CA LYS A 110 -2.32 -22.69 10.71
C LYS A 110 -3.34 -23.20 11.73
#